data_AF-A0A9E5YKW2-F1
#
_entry.id   AF-A0A9E5YKW2-F1
#
_cell.length_a   1.000
_cell.length_b   1.000
_cell.length_c   1.000
_cell.angle_alpha   90.00
_cell.angle_beta   90.00
_cell.angle_gamma   90.00
#
_symmetry.space_group_name_H-M   'P 1'
#
loop_
_entity.id
_entity.type
_entity.pdbx_description
1 polymer ?
#
loop_
_entity_poly.entity_id
_entity_poly.type
_entity_poly.pdbx_seq_one_letter_code
_entity_poly.pdbx_strand_id
1 'polypeptide(L)' 'MNSTESILEQYREADFERRLNLFLECPALRTRFVEIDQSESSGSSFTGSIPKRCCS' A
#
# COMPACT_ATOMS: atom_id res chain seq x y z
N MET A 1 -1.49 -2.34 23.05
CA MET A 1 -1.99 -1.67 21.84
C MET A 1 -0.83 -1.55 20.90
N ASN A 2 -0.83 -2.29 19.80
CA ASN A 2 0.20 -2.13 18.78
C ASN A 2 -0.04 -0.78 18.13
N SER A 3 0.95 0.11 18.20
CA SER A 3 0.88 1.41 17.54
C SER A 3 0.70 1.19 16.04
N THR A 4 -0.01 2.10 15.37
CA THR A 4 -0.22 2.07 13.91
C THR A 4 1.08 1.82 13.15
N GLU A 5 2.18 2.44 13.57
CA GLU A 5 3.50 2.25 12.95
C GLU A 5 4.02 0.81 13.06
N SER A 6 3.81 0.15 14.20
CA SER A 6 4.23 -1.25 14.39
C SER A 6 3.44 -2.21 13.49
N ILE A 7 2.18 -1.89 13.17
CA ILE A 7 1.37 -2.70 12.26
C ILE A 7 1.85 -2.50 10.81
N LEU A 8 2.20 -1.26 10.43
CA LEU A 8 2.74 -0.96 9.10
C LEU A 8 4.11 -1.59 8.87
N GLU A 9 4.97 -1.61 9.90
CA GLU A 9 6.27 -2.28 9.85
C GLU A 9 6.09 -3.79 9.69
N GLN A 10 5.23 -4.42 10.51
CA GLN A 10 4.87 -5.82 10.35
C GLN A 10 4.31 -6.14 8.97
N TYR A 11 3.48 -5.27 8.38
CA TYR A 11 2.98 -5.45 7.02
C TYR A 11 4.09 -5.40 5.97
N ARG A 12 5.11 -4.55 6.16
CA ARG A 12 6.21 -4.40 5.21
C ARG A 12 7.12 -5.63 5.20
N GLU A 13 7.38 -6.22 6.36
CA GLU A 13 8.23 -7.43 6.49
C GLU A 13 7.47 -8.75 6.32
N ALA A 14 6.14 -8.71 6.32
CA ALA A 14 5.27 -9.87 6.23
C ALA A 14 5.21 -10.50 4.83
N ASP A 15 5.07 -11.83 4.80
CA ASP A 15 4.67 -12.58 3.62
C ASP A 15 3.21 -12.27 3.20
N PHE A 16 2.85 -12.70 1.99
CA PHE A 16 1.53 -12.46 1.39
C PHE A 16 0.35 -12.85 2.29
N GLU A 17 0.39 -14.03 2.92
CA GLU A 17 -0.69 -14.49 3.80
C GLU A 17 -0.84 -13.57 5.03
N ARG A 18 0.27 -13.15 5.61
CA ARG A 18 0.30 -12.29 6.79
C ARG A 18 -0.14 -10.86 6.43
N ARG A 19 0.27 -10.35 5.27
CA ARG A 19 -0.23 -9.10 4.68
C ARG A 19 -1.74 -9.12 4.49
N LEU A 20 -2.28 -10.20 3.91
CA LEU A 20 -3.72 -10.35 3.69
C LEU A 20 -4.48 -10.33 5.02
N ASN A 21 -4.00 -11.06 6.04
CA ASN A 21 -4.62 -11.05 7.36
C ASN A 21 -4.63 -9.63 7.97
N LEU A 22 -3.50 -8.92 7.95
CA LEU A 22 -3.40 -7.54 8.45
C LEU A 22 -4.34 -6.58 7.69
N PHE A 23 -4.49 -6.76 6.37
CA PHE A 23 -5.40 -5.97 5.54
C PHE A 23 -6.88 -6.20 5.89
N LEU A 24 -7.24 -7.44 6.25
CA LEU A 24 -8.58 -7.81 6.67
C LEU A 24 -8.88 -7.32 8.10
N GLU A 25 -7.93 -7.46 9.02
CA GLU A 25 -8.08 -7.07 10.43
C GLU A 25 -8.06 -5.54 10.64
N CYS A 26 -7.31 -4.80 9.83
CA CYS A 26 -7.09 -3.36 10.00
C CYS A 26 -7.64 -2.53 8.82
N PRO A 27 -8.97 -2.37 8.67
CA PRO A 27 -9.57 -1.62 7.56
C PRO A 27 -9.15 -0.14 7.52
N ALA A 28 -8.88 0.47 8.69
CA ALA A 28 -8.43 1.86 8.79
C ALA A 28 -7.03 2.11 8.19
N LEU A 29 -6.22 1.05 8.03
CA LEU A 29 -4.85 1.14 7.53
C LEU A 29 -4.71 0.71 6.07
N ARG A 30 -5.80 0.30 5.41
CA ARG A 30 -5.78 -0.17 4.02
C ARG A 30 -5.17 0.83 3.04
N THR A 31 -5.49 2.11 3.19
CA THR A 31 -4.89 3.16 2.36
C THR A 31 -3.37 3.15 2.48
N ARG A 32 -2.84 3.01 3.70
CA ARG A 32 -1.40 2.96 3.97
C ARG A 32 -0.77 1.66 3.44
N PHE A 33 -1.45 0.53 3.57
CA PHE A 33 -0.99 -0.74 3.01
C PHE A 33 -0.87 -0.68 1.48
N VAL A 34 -1.84 -0.06 0.81
CA VAL A 34 -1.82 0.14 -0.65
C VAL A 34 -0.69 1.10 -1.06
N GLU A 35 -0.44 2.18 -0.31
CA GLU A 35 0.69 3.08 -0.58
C GLU A 35 2.04 2.34 -0.48
N ILE A 36 2.19 1.41 0.46
CA ILE A 36 3.38 0.56 0.58
C ILE A 36 3.52 -0.33 -0.65
N ASP A 37 2.48 -1.05 -1.03
CA ASP A 37 2.48 -1.98 -2.17
C ASP A 37 2.78 -1.23 -3.49
N GLN A 38 2.19 -0.04 -3.66
CA GLN A 38 2.47 0.85 -4.79
C GLN A 38 3.91 1.36 -4.80
N SER A 39 4.46 1.72 -3.63
CA SER A 39 5.85 2.18 -3.52
C SER A 39 6.85 1.06 -3.84
N GLU A 40 6.60 -0.16 -3.38
CA GLU A 40 7.41 -1.34 -3.70
C GLU A 40 7.32 -1.70 -5.19
N SER A 41 6.12 -1.62 -5.77
CA SER A 41 5.91 -1.90 -7.19
C SER A 41 6.46 -0.77 -8.10
N SER A 42 6.57 0.46 -7.61
CA SER A 42 7.08 1.62 -8.35
C SER A 42 8.60 1.64 -8.58
N GLY A 43 9.32 0.62 -8.08
CA GLY A 43 10.68 0.30 -8.51
C GLY A 43 10.77 -0.15 -9.99
N SER A 44 9.64 -0.47 -10.62
CA SER A 44 9.52 -0.50 -12.07
C SER A 44 8.83 0.79 -12.52
N SER A 45 9.58 1.68 -13.17
CA SER A 45 9.05 2.94 -13.70
C SER A 45 7.98 2.70 -14.76
N PHE A 46 6.75 2.40 -14.36
CA PHE A 46 5.62 2.59 -15.25
C PHE A 46 5.30 4.07 -15.21
N THR A 47 5.86 4.80 -16.17
CA THR A 47 5.47 6.16 -16.55
C THR A 47 4.06 6.11 -17.16
N GLY A 48 3.08 5.76 -16.32
CA GLY A 48 1.67 5.93 -16.61
C GLY A 48 1.37 7.42 -16.66
N SER A 49 1.70 8.06 -17.78
CA SER A 49 1.29 9.41 -18.11
C SER A 49 -0.23 9.44 -18.00
N ILE A 50 -0.77 10.06 -16.94
CA ILE A 50 -2.20 10.36 -16.88
C ILE A 50 -2.46 11.35 -18.02
N PRO A 51 -3.24 11.00 -19.06
CA PRO A 51 -3.63 11.98 -20.06
C PRO A 51 -4.53 12.99 -19.36
N LYS A 52 -3.96 14.17 -19.11
CA LYS A 52 -4.67 15.38 -18.72
C LYS A 52 -5.68 15.66 -19.83
N ARG A 53 -6.95 15.32 -19.60
CA ARG A 53 -8.05 15.73 -20.47
C ARG A 53 -8.05 17.25 -20.50
N CYS A 54 -7.62 17.82 -21.63
CA CYS A 54 -7.95 19.19 -21.96
C CYS A 54 -9.48 19.24 -22.16
N CYS A 55 -10.20 19.94 -21.27
CA CYS A 55 -11.53 20.41 -21.61
C CYS A 55 -11.36 21.64 -22.51
N SER A 56 -11.91 21.54 -23.72
CA SER A 56 -12.04 22.62 -24.72
C SER A 56 -12.84 23.80 -24.20
#